data_AF-A0A241WC61-F1
#
_entry.id   AF-A0A241WC61-F1
#
_cell.length_a   1.000
_cell.length_b   1.000
_cell.length_c   1.000
_cell.angle_alpha   90.00
_cell.angle_beta   90.00
_cell.angle_gamma   90.00
#
_symmetry.space_group_name_H-M   'P 1'
#
loop_
_entity.id
_entity.type
_entity.pdbx_description
1 polymer ?
#
loop_
_entity_poly.entity_id
_entity_poly.type
_entity_poly.pdbx_seq_one_letter_code
_entity_poly.pdbx_strand_id
1 'polypeptide(L)'
;MKYLLSAVALFSMLSLAACSQVPKECNDAWEQMEKLSKQMGMPEDQIKAHQKEFQDNIKGLSKEDAIKACTIQSSMLNLASKQP
;
A
#
# COMPACT_ATOMS: atom_id res chain seq x y z
N MET A 1 14.21 21.82 -31.88
CA MET A 1 14.58 21.27 -30.55
C MET A 1 13.66 21.93 -29.54
N LYS A 2 12.85 21.26 -28.72
CA LYS A 2 12.86 19.90 -28.16
C LYS A 2 11.40 19.45 -28.00
N TYR A 3 11.09 18.26 -28.50
CA TYR A 3 9.96 17.46 -28.02
C TYR A 3 10.42 16.73 -26.77
N LEU A 4 9.97 17.14 -25.58
CA LEU A 4 10.13 16.43 -24.30
C LEU A 4 9.09 17.10 -23.36
N LEU A 5 8.14 16.48 -22.67
CA LEU A 5 7.79 15.09 -22.30
C LEU A 5 6.28 15.18 -21.92
N SER A 6 5.40 14.37 -22.52
CA SER A 6 4.90 13.12 -21.93
C SER A 6 4.19 13.35 -20.58
N ALA A 7 2.88 13.58 -20.58
CA ALA A 7 1.85 12.54 -20.44
C ALA A 7 1.80 11.88 -19.05
N VAL A 8 1.13 12.53 -18.09
CA VAL A 8 0.37 11.86 -17.01
C VAL A 8 -0.83 12.75 -16.66
N ALA A 9 -1.80 12.79 -17.57
CA ALA A 9 -3.14 13.29 -17.27
C ALA A 9 -4.10 12.14 -17.57
N LEU A 10 -4.16 11.18 -16.66
CA LEU A 10 -5.13 10.08 -16.73
C LEU A 10 -5.74 9.87 -15.35
N PHE A 11 -7.07 9.91 -15.36
CA PHE A 11 -8.01 9.56 -14.28
C PHE A 11 -8.34 10.64 -13.24
N SER A 12 -8.89 11.75 -13.73
CA SER A 12 -10.09 12.31 -13.09
C SER A 12 -11.31 11.54 -13.58
N MET A 13 -11.93 10.70 -12.74
CA MET A 13 -13.35 10.34 -12.87
C MET A 13 -13.84 9.48 -11.68
N LEU A 14 -14.99 9.91 -11.14
CA LEU A 14 -16.07 9.10 -10.54
C LEU A 14 -15.97 8.69 -9.06
N SER A 15 -16.60 9.55 -8.24
CA SER A 15 -17.71 9.20 -7.33
C SER A 15 -17.78 7.76 -6.80
N LEU A 16 -17.63 7.58 -5.48
CA LEU A 16 -18.74 7.40 -4.52
C LEU A 16 -18.10 7.03 -3.17
N ALA A 17 -18.24 7.91 -2.18
CA ALA A 17 -17.79 7.63 -0.82
C ALA A 17 -18.68 6.54 -0.20
N ALA A 18 -18.34 5.27 -0.45
CA ALA A 18 -18.94 4.12 0.21
C ALA A 18 -17.90 3.52 1.16
N CYS A 19 -18.25 3.51 2.45
CA CYS A 19 -17.47 3.07 3.61
C CYS A 19 -16.48 1.92 3.31
N SER A 20 -15.22 2.26 3.03
CA SER A 20 -14.16 1.28 2.75
C SER A 20 -13.49 0.84 4.06
N GLN A 21 -14.05 -0.20 4.67
CA GLN A 21 -13.33 -1.02 5.64
C GLN A 21 -12.09 -1.60 4.94
N VAL A 22 -10.90 -1.36 5.51
CA VAL A 22 -9.64 -1.93 5.01
C VAL A 22 -9.77 -3.46 4.96
N PRO A 23 -9.50 -4.12 3.82
CA PRO A 23 -9.58 -5.58 3.71
C PRO A 23 -8.62 -6.29 4.67
N LYS A 24 -8.99 -7.49 5.13
CA LYS A 24 -8.18 -8.27 6.08
C LYS A 24 -6.78 -8.55 5.52
N GLU A 25 -6.69 -8.83 4.23
CA GLU A 25 -5.45 -9.09 3.50
C GLU A 25 -4.47 -7.91 3.57
N CYS A 26 -5.00 -6.69 3.61
CA CYS A 26 -4.20 -5.48 3.78
C CYS A 26 -3.73 -5.27 5.22
N ASN A 27 -4.56 -5.63 6.21
CA ASN A 27 -4.12 -5.61 7.60
C ASN A 27 -3.01 -6.65 7.85
N ASP A 28 -3.16 -7.86 7.30
CA ASP A 28 -2.16 -8.92 7.43
C ASP A 28 -0.84 -8.52 6.74
N ALA A 29 -0.91 -7.91 5.55
CA ALA A 29 0.27 -7.37 4.85
C ALA A 29 0.94 -6.23 5.65
N TRP A 30 0.14 -5.33 6.21
CA TRP A 30 0.65 -4.24 7.05
C TRP A 30 1.37 -4.76 8.30
N GLU A 31 0.81 -5.77 8.97
CA GLU A 31 1.42 -6.35 10.17
C GLU A 31 2.82 -6.94 9.88
N GLN A 32 3.01 -7.56 8.70
CA GLN A 32 4.32 -8.05 8.26
C GLN A 32 5.30 -6.90 8.02
N MET A 33 4.85 -5.83 7.34
CA MET A 33 5.67 -4.64 7.10
C MET A 33 6.04 -3.91 8.40
N GLU A 34 5.11 -3.82 9.35
CA GLU A 34 5.34 -3.22 10.66
C GLU A 34 6.41 -4.01 11.44
N LYS A 35 6.29 -5.35 11.48
CA LYS A 35 7.29 -6.21 12.12
C LYS A 35 8.67 -6.03 11.50
N LEU A 36 8.76 -6.04 10.17
CA LEU A 36 10.03 -5.81 9.47
C LEU A 36 10.60 -4.42 9.77
N SER A 37 9.77 -3.38 9.71
CA SER A 37 10.19 -1.99 9.99
C SER A 37 10.75 -1.85 11.41
N LYS A 38 10.09 -2.46 12.41
CA LYS A 38 10.61 -2.51 13.79
C LYS A 38 11.94 -3.27 13.88
N GLN A 39 12.07 -4.41 13.21
CA GLN A 39 13.32 -5.17 13.16
C GLN A 39 14.46 -4.38 12.52
N MET A 40 14.17 -3.52 11.54
CA MET A 40 15.14 -2.62 10.92
C MET A 40 15.43 -1.35 11.75
N GLY A 41 14.84 -1.21 12.94
CA GLY A 41 15.06 -0.06 13.81
C GLY A 41 14.34 1.22 13.39
N MET A 42 13.27 1.10 12.59
CA MET A 42 12.45 2.24 12.20
C MET A 42 11.73 2.84 13.43
N PRO A 43 11.77 4.17 13.62
CA PRO A 43 11.05 4.85 14.68
C PRO A 43 9.52 4.63 14.62
N GLU A 44 8.87 4.50 15.78
CA GLU A 44 7.41 4.23 15.84
C GLU A 44 6.54 5.32 15.20
N ASP A 45 6.95 6.57 15.31
CA ASP A 45 6.27 7.71 14.69
C ASP A 45 6.30 7.61 13.16
N GLN A 46 7.43 7.17 12.59
CA GLN A 46 7.55 6.92 11.16
C GLN A 46 6.69 5.72 10.73
N ILE A 47 6.66 4.64 11.52
CA ILE A 47 5.79 3.48 11.26
C ILE A 47 4.31 3.88 11.25
N LYS A 48 3.88 4.72 12.20
CA LYS A 48 2.50 5.23 12.28
C LYS A 48 2.17 6.14 11.09
N ALA A 49 3.11 6.96 10.64
CA ALA A 49 2.94 7.78 9.44
C ALA A 49 2.74 6.91 8.18
N HIS A 50 3.59 5.91 7.98
CA HIS A 50 3.46 4.96 6.87
C HIS A 50 2.16 4.14 6.95
N GLN A 51 1.70 3.79 8.16
CA GLN A 51 0.42 3.08 8.35
C GLN A 51 -0.75 3.92 7.86
N LYS A 52 -0.73 5.20 8.19
CA LYS A 52 -1.76 6.15 7.80
C LYS A 52 -1.79 6.32 6.29
N GLU A 53 -0.63 6.51 5.66
CA GLU A 53 -0.51 6.59 4.20
C GLU A 53 -1.00 5.30 3.51
N PHE A 54 -0.61 4.14 4.03
CA PHE A 54 -1.06 2.84 3.53
C PHE A 54 -2.59 2.71 3.58
N GLN A 55 -3.21 3.03 4.72
CA GLN A 55 -4.66 2.99 4.87
C GLN A 55 -5.37 4.01 3.97
N ASP A 56 -4.85 5.22 3.86
CA ASP A 56 -5.44 6.28 3.04
C ASP A 56 -5.34 5.93 1.54
N ASN A 57 -4.26 5.27 1.11
CA ASN A 57 -4.13 4.70 -0.23
C ASN A 57 -5.14 3.57 -0.50
N ILE A 58 -5.32 2.65 0.45
CA ILE A 58 -6.29 1.54 0.30
C ILE A 58 -7.73 2.05 0.23
N LYS A 59 -8.08 3.06 1.02
CA LYS A 59 -9.42 3.66 1.00
C LYS A 59 -9.75 4.28 -0.36
N GLY A 60 -8.74 4.66 -1.14
CA GLY A 60 -8.88 5.17 -2.51
C GLY A 60 -9.02 4.08 -3.57
N LEU A 61 -8.86 2.81 -3.22
CA LEU A 61 -8.96 1.67 -4.14
C LEU A 61 -10.32 0.96 -4.04
N SER A 62 -10.70 0.27 -5.10
CA SER A 62 -11.78 -0.72 -5.02
C SER A 62 -11.37 -1.85 -4.08
N LYS A 63 -12.35 -2.51 -3.43
CA LYS A 63 -12.07 -3.63 -2.50
C LYS A 63 -11.25 -4.74 -3.18
N GLU A 64 -11.54 -5.07 -4.43
CA GLU A 64 -10.81 -6.10 -5.18
C GLU A 64 -9.39 -5.67 -5.52
N ASP A 65 -9.18 -4.41 -5.91
CA ASP A 65 -7.84 -3.89 -6.21
C ASP A 65 -6.99 -3.76 -4.96
N ALA A 66 -7.58 -3.34 -3.84
CA ALA A 66 -6.93 -3.35 -2.54
C ALA A 66 -6.49 -4.76 -2.14
N ILE A 67 -7.38 -5.77 -2.26
CA ILE A 67 -7.04 -7.17 -1.96
C ILE A 67 -5.89 -7.65 -2.85
N LYS A 68 -5.95 -7.41 -4.16
CA LYS A 68 -4.87 -7.81 -5.09
C LYS A 68 -3.55 -7.14 -4.74
N ALA A 69 -3.55 -5.83 -4.51
CA ALA A 69 -2.36 -5.07 -4.17
C ALA A 69 -1.71 -5.59 -2.87
N CYS A 70 -2.50 -5.78 -1.81
CA CYS A 70 -2.02 -6.25 -0.52
C CYS A 70 -1.55 -7.72 -0.57
N THR A 71 -2.22 -8.57 -1.35
CA THR A 71 -1.82 -9.98 -1.54
C THR A 71 -0.47 -10.09 -2.26
N ILE A 72 -0.25 -9.28 -3.30
CA ILE A 72 1.04 -9.23 -4.01
C ILE A 72 2.13 -8.72 -3.07
N GLN A 73 1.85 -7.64 -2.32
CA GLN A 73 2.81 -7.05 -1.39
C GLN A 73 3.22 -8.03 -0.29
N SER A 74 2.28 -8.74 0.33
CA SER A 74 2.57 -9.78 1.32
C SER A 74 3.36 -10.95 0.72
N SER A 75 3.01 -11.37 -0.51
CA SER A 75 3.75 -12.44 -1.20
C SER A 75 5.21 -12.05 -1.47
N MET A 76 5.44 -10.81 -1.90
CA MET A 76 6.80 -10.29 -2.11
C MET A 76 7.58 -10.16 -0.80
N LEU A 77 6.97 -9.64 0.26
CA LEU A 77 7.60 -9.56 1.58
C LEU A 77 7.98 -10.94 2.11
N ASN A 78 7.09 -11.92 1.95
CA ASN A 78 7.37 -13.30 2.38
C ASN A 78 8.57 -13.87 1.62
N LEU A 79 8.67 -13.64 0.31
CA LEU A 79 9.84 -14.03 -0.49
C LEU A 79 11.12 -13.32 -0.03
N ALA A 80 11.07 -12.02 0.25
CA ALA A 80 12.21 -11.25 0.74
C ALA A 80 12.65 -11.68 2.15
N SER A 81 11.71 -12.07 3.00
CA SER A 81 11.99 -12.59 4.35
C SER A 81 12.54 -14.02 4.35
N LYS A 82 12.45 -14.73 3.22
CA LYS A 82 12.90 -16.13 3.04
C LYS A 82 14.29 -16.27 2.42
N GLN A 83 15.10 -15.21 2.33
CA GLN A 83 16.50 -15.36 1.94
C GLN A 83 17.30 -16.18 2.98
N PRO A 84 18.14 -17.14 2.54
CA PRO A 84 18.96 -17.98 3.43
C PRO A 84 20.04 -17.20 4.18
#